data_AF-A0A2P5A4C7-F1
#
_entry.id   AF-A0A2P5A4C7-F1
#
_cell.length_a   1.000
_cell.length_b   1.000
_cell.length_c   1.000
_cell.angle_alpha   90.00
_cell.angle_beta   90.00
_cell.angle_gamma   90.00
#
_symmetry.space_group_name_H-M   'P 1'
#
loop_
_entity.id
_entity.type
_entity.pdbx_description
1 polymer ?
#
loop_
_entity_poly.entity_id
_entity_poly.type
_entity_poly.pdbx_seq_one_letter_code
_entity_poly.pdbx_strand_id
1 'polypeptide(L)'
;KQERYSWSRRHERGGERGQCTSNEDLVRIIEAYIKEIFYSSNPRKEDISAATRHIRPKVTNDTNLSFTAPYSEDEIRQALFSMGSTKAPWVDGFRRIFYQKH
;
A
#
# COMPACT_ATOMS: atom_id res chain seq x y z
N LYS A 1 -13.53 37.14 27.11
CA LYS A 1 -13.31 35.83 27.76
C LYS A 1 -14.50 34.89 27.50
N GLN A 2 -14.79 34.56 26.23
CA GLN A 2 -15.91 33.67 25.86
C GLN A 2 -15.68 32.99 24.49
N GLU A 3 -14.51 32.41 24.24
CA GLU A 3 -14.26 31.67 22.97
C GLU A 3 -13.49 30.35 23.21
N ARG A 4 -13.66 29.73 24.38
CA ARG A 4 -12.99 28.45 24.73
C ARG A 4 -13.90 27.22 24.76
N TYR A 5 -15.18 27.36 24.41
CA TYR A 5 -16.19 26.29 24.55
C TYR A 5 -16.94 25.92 23.26
N SER A 6 -16.38 26.14 22.06
CA SER A 6 -17.04 25.69 20.82
C SER A 6 -16.57 24.33 20.29
N TRP A 7 -15.49 23.76 20.86
CA TRP A 7 -14.98 22.44 20.46
C TRP A 7 -15.78 21.26 21.03
N SER A 8 -16.59 21.49 22.07
CA SER A 8 -17.26 20.42 22.81
C SER A 8 -18.52 19.84 22.15
N ARG A 9 -18.90 20.25 20.93
CA ARG A 9 -20.21 19.89 20.35
C ARG A 9 -20.17 19.22 18.97
N ARG A 10 -19.01 18.77 18.48
CA ARG A 10 -18.92 18.12 17.14
C ARG A 10 -18.62 16.62 17.16
N HIS A 11 -18.40 15.99 18.32
CA HIS A 11 -18.16 14.55 18.44
C HIS A 11 -19.33 13.77 19.10
N GLU A 12 -20.56 14.26 18.98
CA GLU A 12 -21.78 13.56 19.48
C GLU A 12 -22.65 12.97 18.36
N ARG A 13 -22.05 12.45 17.29
CA ARG A 13 -22.79 11.62 16.33
C ARG A 13 -22.02 10.34 15.98
N GLY A 14 -22.48 9.25 16.58
CA GLY A 14 -22.33 7.89 16.05
C GLY A 14 -21.05 7.18 16.48
N GLY A 15 -21.06 6.58 17.66
CA GLY A 15 -20.04 5.64 18.09
C GLY A 15 -20.25 5.29 19.55
N GLU A 16 -20.63 4.04 19.81
CA GLU A 16 -20.81 3.49 21.16
C GLU A 16 -19.59 3.84 22.03
N ARG A 17 -19.84 4.37 23.23
CA ARG A 17 -18.78 4.58 24.23
C ARG A 17 -18.30 3.21 24.70
N GLY A 18 -17.43 2.59 23.92
CA GLY A 18 -16.75 1.35 24.31
C GLY A 18 -15.91 1.65 25.55
N GLN A 19 -16.40 1.26 26.71
CA GLN A 19 -15.59 1.22 27.92
C GLN A 19 -14.43 0.25 27.66
N CYS A 20 -13.19 0.71 27.82
CA CYS A 20 -12.03 -0.15 27.77
C CYS A 20 -12.04 -1.03 29.01
N THR A 21 -12.31 -2.33 28.86
CA THR A 21 -12.30 -3.27 30.00
C THR A 21 -11.02 -4.09 30.07
N SER A 22 -10.22 -4.08 29.02
CA SER A 22 -8.93 -4.76 28.93
C SER A 22 -7.89 -3.93 28.16
N ASN A 23 -6.62 -4.36 28.23
CA ASN A 23 -5.54 -3.76 27.42
C ASN A 23 -5.79 -3.93 25.91
N GLU A 24 -6.49 -4.99 25.50
CA GLU A 24 -6.83 -5.25 24.10
C GLU A 24 -7.84 -4.22 23.57
N ASP A 25 -8.83 -3.86 24.40
CA ASP A 25 -9.78 -2.79 24.07
C ASP A 25 -9.06 -1.43 23.92
N LEU A 26 -8.10 -1.17 24.80
CA LEU A 26 -7.29 0.06 24.76
C LEU A 26 -6.46 0.14 23.48
N VAL A 27 -5.80 -0.96 23.10
CA VAL A 27 -5.04 -1.03 21.83
C VAL A 27 -5.98 -0.81 20.65
N ARG A 28 -7.14 -1.46 20.62
CA ARG A 28 -8.13 -1.29 19.54
C ARG A 28 -8.59 0.16 19.39
N ILE A 29 -8.84 0.85 20.49
CA ILE A 29 -9.28 2.26 20.48
C ILE A 29 -8.16 3.18 20.01
N ILE A 30 -6.93 2.95 20.47
CA ILE A 30 -5.77 3.73 20.02
C ILE A 30 -5.54 3.51 18.52
N GLU A 31 -5.60 2.27 18.04
CA GLU A 31 -5.46 1.99 16.61
C GLU A 31 -6.56 2.65 15.78
N ALA A 32 -7.82 2.57 16.22
CA ALA A 32 -8.93 3.20 15.53
C ALA A 32 -8.74 4.72 15.45
N TYR A 33 -8.30 5.34 16.56
CA TYR A 33 -8.04 6.77 16.62
C TYR A 33 -6.86 7.19 15.73
N ILE A 34 -5.73 6.47 15.80
CA ILE A 34 -4.55 6.73 14.96
C ILE A 34 -4.92 6.55 13.48
N LYS A 35 -5.68 5.51 13.14
CA LYS A 35 -6.21 5.33 11.79
C LYS A 35 -7.06 6.54 11.39
N GLU A 36 -8.00 7.01 12.21
CA GLU A 36 -8.83 8.17 11.86
C GLU A 36 -8.02 9.44 11.56
N ILE A 37 -6.98 9.75 12.34
CA ILE A 37 -6.21 10.99 12.16
C ILE A 37 -5.12 10.91 11.07
N PHE A 38 -4.64 9.71 10.74
CA PHE A 38 -3.57 9.52 9.75
C PHE A 38 -4.04 8.91 8.43
N TYR A 39 -5.25 8.35 8.37
CA TYR A 39 -5.84 7.83 7.14
C TYR A 39 -6.78 8.86 6.50
N SER A 40 -6.64 9.06 5.20
CA SER A 40 -7.65 9.75 4.40
C SER A 40 -8.49 8.70 3.67
N SER A 41 -9.79 8.64 3.94
CA SER A 41 -10.67 7.62 3.35
C SER A 41 -11.02 7.89 1.88
N ASN A 42 -10.99 9.15 1.45
CA ASN A 42 -11.27 9.55 0.07
C ASN A 42 -10.70 10.96 -0.22
N PRO A 43 -9.37 11.11 -0.31
CA PRO A 43 -8.75 12.41 -0.58
C PRO A 43 -9.20 12.94 -1.93
N ARG A 44 -9.38 14.27 -2.04
CA ARG A 44 -9.72 14.86 -3.34
C ARG A 44 -8.48 14.86 -4.23
N LYS A 45 -8.69 14.91 -5.56
CA LYS A 45 -7.58 14.88 -6.52
C LYS A 45 -6.65 16.10 -6.34
N GLU A 46 -7.20 17.23 -5.91
CA GLU A 46 -6.45 18.46 -5.62
C GLU A 46 -5.50 18.28 -4.43
N ASP A 47 -5.94 17.58 -3.38
CA ASP A 47 -5.14 17.32 -2.17
C ASP A 47 -3.94 16.42 -2.49
N ILE A 48 -4.17 15.37 -3.28
CA ILE A 48 -3.11 14.47 -3.77
C ILE A 48 -2.12 15.25 -4.65
N SER A 49 -2.63 16.06 -5.57
CA SER A 49 -1.79 16.88 -6.46
C SER A 49 -0.91 17.86 -5.67
N ALA A 50 -1.48 18.52 -4.66
CA ALA A 50 -0.73 19.41 -3.77
C ALA A 50 0.36 18.66 -2.99
N ALA A 51 0.04 17.49 -2.43
CA ALA A 51 0.99 16.66 -1.68
C ALA A 51 2.12 16.09 -2.56
N THR A 52 1.82 15.80 -3.83
CA THR A 52 2.77 15.17 -4.77
C THR A 52 3.48 16.17 -5.70
N ARG A 53 3.16 17.47 -5.63
CA ARG A 53 3.64 18.52 -6.54
C ARG A 53 5.15 18.54 -6.76
N HIS A 54 5.93 18.23 -5.73
CA HIS A 54 7.40 18.26 -5.78
C HIS A 54 8.04 16.89 -6.04
N ILE A 55 7.22 15.84 -6.13
CA ILE A 55 7.66 14.49 -6.44
C ILE A 55 7.74 14.36 -7.96
N ARG A 56 8.94 14.04 -8.47
CA ARG A 56 9.11 13.76 -9.89
C ARG A 56 8.63 12.34 -10.20
N PRO A 57 7.72 12.14 -11.17
CA PRO A 57 7.32 10.79 -11.57
C PRO A 57 8.52 10.05 -12.17
N LYS A 58 8.83 8.88 -11.63
CA LYS A 58 9.90 8.00 -12.12
C LYS A 58 9.43 7.05 -13.22
N VAL A 59 8.15 6.71 -13.22
CA VAL A 59 7.52 5.84 -14.20
C VAL A 59 6.81 6.74 -15.21
N THR A 60 7.25 6.69 -16.46
CA THR A 60 6.59 7.38 -17.58
C THR A 60 5.40 6.58 -18.07
N ASN A 61 4.54 7.19 -18.89
CA ASN A 61 3.42 6.47 -19.49
C ASN A 61 3.91 5.29 -20.36
N ASP A 62 4.96 5.48 -21.14
CA ASP A 62 5.58 4.42 -21.96
C ASP A 62 6.14 3.29 -21.09
N THR A 63 6.78 3.63 -19.97
CA THR A 63 7.23 2.64 -18.99
C THR A 63 6.05 1.86 -18.40
N ASN A 64 4.98 2.55 -18.03
CA ASN A 64 3.79 1.90 -17.49
C ASN A 64 3.14 0.98 -18.54
N LEU A 65 3.04 1.43 -19.78
CA LEU A 65 2.54 0.62 -20.90
C LEU A 65 3.37 -0.65 -21.07
N SER A 66 4.71 -0.55 -20.99
CA SER A 66 5.60 -1.72 -21.04
C SER A 66 5.38 -2.68 -19.87
N PHE A 67 5.14 -2.18 -18.65
CA PHE A 67 4.87 -3.03 -17.47
C PHE A 67 3.50 -3.71 -17.52
N THR A 68 2.54 -3.13 -18.24
CA THR A 68 1.19 -3.69 -18.41
C THR A 68 1.04 -4.51 -19.69
N ALA A 69 2.07 -4.57 -20.53
CA ALA A 69 2.04 -5.33 -21.77
C ALA A 69 2.04 -6.85 -21.48
N PRO A 70 1.46 -7.68 -22.37
CA PRO A 70 1.61 -9.12 -22.29
C PRO A 70 3.09 -9.54 -22.34
N TYR A 71 3.47 -10.51 -21.51
CA TYR A 71 4.83 -11.04 -21.52
C TYR A 71 5.17 -11.69 -22.87
N SER A 72 6.35 -11.38 -23.38
CA SER A 72 6.92 -12.02 -24.56
C SER A 72 7.77 -13.24 -24.20
N GLU A 73 7.93 -14.14 -25.16
CA GLU A 73 8.82 -15.31 -25.02
C GLU A 73 10.27 -14.90 -24.72
N ASP A 74 10.73 -13.80 -25.31
CA ASP A 74 12.07 -13.27 -25.08
C ASP A 74 12.26 -12.71 -23.68
N GLU A 75 11.26 -12.03 -23.11
CA GLU A 75 11.30 -11.59 -21.72
C GLU A 75 11.31 -12.77 -20.76
N ILE A 76 10.51 -13.81 -21.03
CA ILE A 76 10.50 -15.04 -20.23
C ILE A 76 11.87 -15.72 -20.29
N ARG A 77 12.44 -15.84 -21.50
CA ARG A 77 13.80 -16.38 -21.71
C ARG A 77 14.83 -15.56 -20.94
N GLN A 78 14.86 -14.24 -21.11
CA GLN A 78 15.80 -13.36 -20.40
C GLN A 78 15.65 -13.45 -18.88
N ALA A 79 14.42 -13.48 -18.36
CA ALA A 79 14.15 -13.66 -16.94
C ALA A 79 14.67 -15.02 -16.43
N LEU A 80 14.43 -16.10 -17.18
CA LEU A 80 14.94 -17.44 -16.88
C LEU A 80 16.48 -17.44 -16.82
N PHE A 81 17.17 -16.78 -17.76
CA PHE A 81 18.63 -16.73 -17.81
C PHE A 81 19.27 -15.75 -16.82
N SER A 82 18.58 -14.67 -16.46
CA SER A 82 19.08 -13.61 -15.55
C SER A 82 18.94 -13.92 -14.06
N MET A 83 18.08 -14.87 -13.68
CA MET A 83 18.02 -15.31 -12.28
C MET A 83 19.37 -15.92 -11.83
N GLY A 84 19.62 -16.11 -10.53
CA GLY A 84 20.75 -16.94 -10.06
C GLY A 84 20.41 -18.45 -10.11
N SER A 85 21.40 -19.32 -10.36
CA SER A 85 21.21 -20.80 -10.50
C SER A 85 20.41 -21.45 -9.35
N THR A 86 20.44 -20.86 -8.16
CA THR A 86 19.80 -21.33 -6.93
C THR A 86 18.50 -20.59 -6.58
N LYS A 87 18.03 -19.63 -7.39
CA LYS A 87 16.88 -18.77 -7.06
C LYS A 87 15.50 -19.41 -7.29
N ALA A 88 15.42 -20.60 -7.88
CA ALA A 88 14.19 -21.36 -7.96
C ALA A 88 14.27 -22.64 -7.12
N PRO A 89 13.90 -22.55 -5.83
CA PRO A 89 13.42 -23.72 -5.12
C PRO A 89 12.14 -23.37 -4.36
N TRP A 90 10.96 -23.45 -5.01
CA TRP A 90 9.71 -23.74 -4.28
C TRP A 90 8.55 -24.18 -5.21
N VAL A 91 7.82 -25.20 -4.72
CA VAL A 91 6.65 -25.95 -5.22
C VAL A 91 6.78 -26.94 -6.39
N ASP A 92 7.43 -26.63 -7.52
CA ASP A 92 7.37 -27.55 -8.70
C ASP A 92 8.38 -28.72 -8.69
N GLY A 93 9.45 -28.62 -7.88
CA GLY A 93 10.47 -29.67 -7.70
C GLY A 93 11.59 -29.71 -8.76
N PHE A 94 11.48 -28.98 -9.86
CA PHE A 94 12.49 -28.90 -10.92
C PHE A 94 13.42 -27.70 -10.72
N ARG A 95 14.72 -27.97 -10.77
CA ARG A 95 15.74 -26.92 -10.76
C ARG A 95 15.74 -26.20 -12.10
N ARG A 96 15.94 -24.88 -12.09
CA ARG A 96 16.01 -24.04 -13.29
C ARG A 96 16.93 -24.57 -14.41
N ILE A 97 17.94 -25.36 -14.07
CA ILE A 97 18.85 -26.02 -15.03
C ILE A 97 18.13 -26.82 -16.12
N PHE A 98 16.91 -27.32 -15.86
CA PHE A 98 16.12 -28.05 -16.85
C PHE A 98 15.59 -27.14 -17.96
N TYR A 99 15.34 -25.87 -17.66
CA TYR A 99 14.77 -24.87 -18.58
C TYR A 99 15.82 -23.94 -19.21
N GLN A 100 17.10 -24.12 -18.86
CA GLN A 100 18.21 -23.32 -19.39
C GLN A 100 19.07 -24.05 -20.42
N LYS A 101 18.91 -25.36 -20.54
CA LYS A 101 19.74 -26.19 -21.44
C LYS A 101 19.23 -26.25 -22.89
N HIS A 102 18.13 -25.57 -23.19
CA HIS A 102 17.54 -25.41 -24.52
C HIS A 102 17.05 -23.97 -24.67
#